data_AF-A0A6A4KW74-F1
#
_entry.id   AF-A0A6A4KW74-F1
#
_cell.length_a   1.000
_cell.length_b   1.000
_cell.length_c   1.000
_cell.angle_alpha   90.00
_cell.angle_beta   90.00
_cell.angle_gamma   90.00
#
_symmetry.space_group_name_H-M   'P 1'
#
loop_
_entity.id
_entity.type
_entity.pdbx_description
1 polymer ?
#
loop_
_entity_poly.entity_id
_entity_poly.type
_entity_poly.pdbx_seq_one_letter_code
_entity_poly.pdbx_strand_id
1 'polypeptide(L)'
;MEIHPAEMSPGENEYEKDLLQHLTSTIAGKIDEGAQKAKSFFSSACIYIVPEDLRKLKERAYTPRLIAIGPLHRNDEHLQTPLQYIKMSYTNYLLSRLTAEMKDQQELEEQTKLRVLQKCLAEMKTSLDNAKKCYAAEVTLDEEMMLVDGCFILEFLYRCRTSKVRKLKASALL
;
A
#
# COMPACT_ATOMS: atom_id res chain seq x y z
N MET A 1 44.31 -61.90 26.70
CA MET A 1 42.99 -61.85 26.05
C MET A 1 42.80 -60.40 25.64
N GLU A 2 43.26 -60.06 24.44
CA GLU A 2 43.17 -58.70 23.91
C GLU A 2 41.72 -58.46 23.46
N ILE A 3 41.13 -57.37 23.94
CA ILE A 3 39.76 -56.97 23.57
C ILE A 3 39.91 -56.03 22.37
N HIS A 4 39.59 -56.52 21.18
CA HIS A 4 39.50 -55.67 19.99
C HIS A 4 38.29 -54.73 20.11
N PRO A 5 38.41 -53.46 19.69
CA PRO A 5 37.27 -52.55 19.62
C PRO A 5 36.31 -53.05 18.53
N ALA A 6 35.01 -53.05 18.82
CA ALA A 6 33.98 -53.33 17.82
C ALA A 6 34.05 -52.25 16.74
N GLU A 7 34.46 -52.62 15.52
CA GLU A 7 34.34 -51.78 14.34
C GLU A 7 32.85 -51.62 13.99
N MET A 8 32.42 -50.36 13.91
CA MET A 8 31.06 -49.97 13.53
C MET A 8 30.83 -50.31 12.04
N SER A 9 29.67 -50.87 11.71
CA SER A 9 29.33 -51.42 10.39
C SER A 9 29.33 -50.35 9.28
N PRO A 10 29.91 -50.61 8.10
CA PRO A 10 29.96 -49.65 6.97
C PRO A 10 28.60 -49.10 6.50
N GLY A 11 27.51 -49.85 6.72
CA GLY A 11 26.16 -49.49 6.25
C GLY A 11 25.46 -48.40 7.07
N GLU A 12 25.88 -48.14 8.30
CA GLU A 12 25.30 -47.08 9.14
C GLU A 12 25.82 -45.70 8.71
N ASN A 13 27.11 -45.61 8.32
CA ASN A 13 27.74 -44.38 7.82
C ASN A 13 27.22 -43.94 6.44
N GLU A 14 26.82 -44.88 5.58
CA GLU A 14 26.27 -44.57 4.25
C GLU A 14 24.84 -44.04 4.35
N TYR A 15 24.02 -44.65 5.23
CA TYR A 15 22.67 -44.19 5.51
C TYR A 15 22.63 -42.79 6.16
N GLU A 16 23.50 -42.52 7.14
CA GLU A 16 23.61 -41.19 7.74
C GLU A 16 24.07 -40.12 6.74
N LYS A 17 24.99 -40.48 5.83
CA LYS A 17 25.46 -39.59 4.77
C LYS A 17 24.35 -39.25 3.77
N ASP A 18 23.53 -40.23 3.39
CA ASP A 18 22.37 -40.02 2.51
C ASP A 18 21.30 -39.15 3.19
N LEU A 19 21.04 -39.37 4.47
CA LEU A 19 20.11 -38.55 5.26
C LEU A 19 20.60 -37.10 5.35
N LEU A 20 21.90 -36.90 5.61
CA LEU A 20 22.52 -35.58 5.66
C LEU A 20 22.46 -34.88 4.29
N GLN A 21 22.69 -35.60 3.21
CA GLN A 21 22.59 -35.06 1.85
C GLN A 21 21.16 -34.63 1.51
N HIS A 22 20.17 -35.46 1.85
CA HIS A 22 18.75 -35.14 1.65
C HIS A 22 18.32 -33.91 2.46
N LEU A 23 18.72 -33.85 3.74
CA LEU A 23 18.46 -32.71 4.61
C LEU A 23 19.09 -31.43 4.06
N THR A 24 20.35 -31.51 3.61
CA THR A 24 21.09 -30.39 3.01
C THR A 24 20.38 -29.85 1.78
N SER A 25 19.98 -30.73 0.84
CA SER A 25 19.22 -30.34 -0.35
C SER A 25 17.88 -29.69 0.00
N THR A 26 17.18 -30.22 1.01
CA THR A 26 15.91 -29.67 1.49
C THR A 26 16.09 -28.26 2.06
N ILE A 27 17.12 -28.06 2.88
CA ILE A 27 17.41 -26.75 3.49
C ILE A 27 17.84 -25.75 2.41
N ALA A 28 18.73 -26.15 1.50
CA ALA A 28 19.16 -25.30 0.39
C ALA A 28 17.97 -24.81 -0.45
N GLY A 29 17.03 -25.71 -0.80
CA GLY A 29 15.81 -25.35 -1.53
C GLY A 29 14.94 -24.34 -0.77
N LYS A 30 14.78 -24.49 0.55
CA LYS A 30 14.04 -23.53 1.39
C LYS A 30 14.72 -22.17 1.47
N ILE A 31 16.05 -22.14 1.53
CA ILE A 31 16.84 -20.91 1.54
C ILE A 31 16.63 -20.17 0.21
N ASP A 32 16.76 -20.87 -0.92
CA ASP A 32 16.57 -20.28 -2.25
C ASP A 32 15.15 -19.77 -2.45
N GLU A 33 14.14 -20.55 -2.05
CA GLU A 33 12.73 -20.13 -2.11
C GLU A 33 12.49 -18.88 -1.25
N GLY A 34 13.03 -18.85 -0.03
CA GLY A 34 12.96 -17.70 0.87
C GLY A 34 13.63 -16.46 0.26
N ALA A 35 14.81 -16.61 -0.33
CA ALA A 35 15.54 -15.52 -0.98
C ALA A 35 14.78 -14.97 -2.20
N GLN A 36 14.19 -15.85 -3.02
CA GLN A 36 13.37 -15.45 -4.17
C GLN A 36 12.09 -14.74 -3.74
N LYS A 37 11.39 -15.24 -2.71
CA LYS A 37 10.21 -14.58 -2.14
C LYS A 37 10.56 -13.20 -1.59
N ALA A 38 11.64 -13.09 -0.81
CA ALA A 38 12.09 -11.81 -0.29
C ALA A 38 12.41 -10.81 -1.41
N LYS A 39 13.16 -11.24 -2.43
CA LYS A 39 13.47 -10.41 -3.60
C LYS A 39 12.19 -9.97 -4.32
N SER A 40 11.26 -10.88 -4.58
CA SER A 40 9.99 -10.57 -5.22
C SER A 40 9.17 -9.56 -4.42
N PHE A 41 8.98 -9.84 -3.13
CA PHE A 41 8.17 -9.03 -2.22
C PHE A 41 8.73 -7.62 -2.01
N PHE A 42 10.05 -7.50 -1.80
CA PHE A 42 10.68 -6.19 -1.53
C PHE A 42 11.15 -5.44 -2.79
N SER A 43 11.15 -6.06 -3.97
CA SER A 43 11.61 -5.38 -5.20
C SER A 43 10.69 -4.24 -5.66
N SER A 44 9.40 -4.28 -5.29
CA SER A 44 8.38 -3.32 -5.73
C SER A 44 7.71 -2.58 -4.58
N ALA A 45 7.92 -3.00 -3.33
CA ALA A 45 7.37 -2.33 -2.17
C ALA A 45 8.02 -0.95 -1.97
N CYS A 46 7.19 0.06 -1.75
CA CYS A 46 7.61 1.43 -1.44
C CYS A 46 6.85 2.03 -0.25
N ILE A 47 5.88 1.31 0.31
CA ILE A 47 5.07 1.67 1.47
C ILE A 47 5.31 0.61 2.55
N TYR A 48 6.05 0.98 3.58
CA TYR A 48 6.46 0.06 4.64
C TYR A 48 5.64 0.25 5.91
N ILE A 49 5.36 -0.85 6.61
CA ILE A 49 4.79 -0.81 7.96
C ILE A 49 5.88 -0.33 8.90
N VAL A 50 5.50 0.59 9.80
CA VAL A 50 6.39 1.08 10.84
C VAL A 50 6.67 -0.06 11.83
N PRO A 51 7.95 -0.43 12.06
CA PRO A 51 8.32 -1.42 13.06
C PRO A 51 7.71 -1.12 14.44
N GLU A 52 7.29 -2.17 15.15
CA GLU A 52 6.56 -2.04 16.41
C GLU A 52 7.37 -1.28 17.47
N ASP A 53 8.68 -1.50 17.53
CA ASP A 53 9.57 -0.80 18.48
C ASP A 53 9.59 0.72 18.22
N LEU A 54 9.63 1.15 16.95
CA LEU A 54 9.53 2.56 16.60
C LEU A 54 8.15 3.12 16.95
N ARG A 55 7.10 2.34 16.71
CA ARG A 55 5.73 2.73 17.05
C ARG A 55 5.54 2.89 18.56
N LYS A 56 6.10 2.00 19.38
CA LYS A 56 6.07 2.07 20.86
C LYS A 56 6.75 3.34 21.39
N LEU A 57 7.84 3.78 20.76
CA LEU A 57 8.52 5.01 21.15
C LEU A 57 7.66 6.26 20.96
N LYS A 58 6.86 6.31 19.88
CA LYS A 58 6.03 7.49 19.58
C LYS A 58 4.79 7.15 18.76
N GLU A 59 3.82 6.47 19.38
CA GLU A 59 2.63 5.96 18.70
C GLU A 59 1.87 7.05 17.93
N ARG A 60 1.68 8.22 18.56
CA ARG A 60 0.99 9.37 17.96
C ARG A 60 1.63 9.92 16.68
N ALA A 61 2.90 9.61 16.39
CA ALA A 61 3.54 10.00 15.14
C ALA A 61 3.18 9.10 13.96
N TYR A 62 2.70 7.88 14.25
CA TYR A 62 2.41 6.85 13.25
C TYR A 62 0.92 6.49 13.17
N THR A 63 0.10 6.99 14.10
CA THR A 63 -1.35 6.81 14.07
C THR A 63 -2.03 8.06 13.49
N PRO A 64 -2.77 7.95 12.37
CA PRO A 64 -3.56 9.06 11.85
C PRO A 64 -4.58 9.56 12.88
N ARG A 65 -4.82 10.86 12.90
CA ARG A 65 -5.68 11.51 13.90
C ARG A 65 -7.07 11.88 13.39
N LEU A 66 -7.23 12.07 12.09
CA LEU A 66 -8.44 12.69 11.51
C LEU A 66 -9.01 11.90 10.34
N ILE A 67 -8.15 11.52 9.40
CA ILE A 67 -8.55 10.88 8.15
C ILE A 67 -7.61 9.70 7.88
N ALA A 68 -8.20 8.58 7.50
CA ALA A 68 -7.47 7.42 7.01
C ALA A 68 -7.19 7.58 5.51
N ILE A 69 -5.94 7.37 5.11
CA ILE A 69 -5.52 7.33 3.71
C ILE A 69 -4.91 5.95 3.46
N GLY A 70 -5.43 5.26 2.46
CA GLY A 70 -5.05 3.90 2.14
C GLY A 70 -5.60 2.87 3.14
N PRO A 71 -5.18 1.60 3.00
CA PRO A 71 -5.83 0.46 3.62
C PRO A 71 -5.42 0.25 5.08
N LEU A 72 -4.24 0.72 5.48
CA LEU A 72 -3.62 0.36 6.77
C LEU A 72 -4.42 0.82 7.99
N HIS A 73 -5.06 1.99 7.89
CA HIS A 73 -5.81 2.60 8.98
C HIS A 73 -7.31 2.72 8.66
N ARG A 74 -7.76 2.07 7.58
CA ARG A 74 -9.14 2.26 7.08
C ARG A 74 -10.18 1.81 8.09
N ASN A 75 -9.88 0.74 8.83
CA ASN A 75 -10.81 0.11 9.78
C ASN A 75 -10.55 0.53 11.22
N ASP A 76 -9.64 1.48 11.47
CA ASP A 76 -9.38 1.97 12.82
C ASP A 76 -10.65 2.68 13.35
N GLU A 77 -11.15 2.22 14.50
CA GLU A 77 -12.43 2.69 15.06
C GLU A 77 -12.43 4.20 15.32
N HIS A 78 -11.31 4.75 15.82
CA HIS A 78 -11.18 6.19 16.09
C HIS A 78 -11.19 7.05 14.83
N LEU A 79 -11.05 6.44 13.65
CA LEU A 79 -11.13 7.11 12.35
C LEU A 79 -12.49 6.93 11.66
N GLN A 80 -13.41 6.12 12.20
CA GLN A 80 -14.79 5.99 11.71
C GLN A 80 -15.65 7.19 12.14
N THR A 81 -15.17 8.40 11.82
CA THR A 81 -15.83 9.65 12.17
C THR A 81 -16.42 10.31 10.92
N PRO A 82 -17.38 11.25 11.07
CA PRO A 82 -17.89 12.03 9.95
C PRO A 82 -16.82 12.80 9.16
N LEU A 83 -15.59 12.94 9.68
CA LEU A 83 -14.48 13.54 8.95
C LEU A 83 -14.06 12.74 7.71
N GLN A 84 -14.38 11.45 7.63
CA GLN A 84 -14.14 10.66 6.42
C GLN A 84 -14.95 11.18 5.22
N TYR A 85 -16.13 11.78 5.44
CA TYR A 85 -16.93 12.41 4.38
C TYR A 85 -16.24 13.62 3.74
N ILE A 86 -15.22 14.19 4.38
CA ILE A 86 -14.40 15.26 3.79
C ILE A 86 -13.72 14.75 2.52
N LYS A 87 -13.28 13.48 2.49
CA LYS A 87 -12.68 12.91 1.28
C LYS A 87 -13.68 12.90 0.12
N MET A 88 -14.91 12.46 0.36
CA MET A 88 -15.99 12.48 -0.63
C MET A 88 -16.32 13.90 -1.10
N SER A 89 -16.37 14.86 -0.18
CA SER A 89 -16.58 16.27 -0.50
C SER A 89 -15.47 16.80 -1.42
N TYR A 90 -14.21 16.49 -1.14
CA TYR A 90 -13.07 16.88 -1.96
C TYR A 90 -13.09 16.20 -3.33
N THR A 91 -13.46 14.93 -3.41
CA THR A 91 -13.70 14.23 -4.67
C THR A 91 -14.75 14.94 -5.51
N ASN A 92 -15.90 15.29 -4.91
CA ASN A 92 -16.94 16.03 -5.62
C ASN A 92 -16.45 17.41 -6.10
N TYR A 93 -15.67 18.13 -5.29
CA TYR A 93 -15.08 19.40 -5.69
C TYR A 93 -14.09 19.26 -6.85
N LEU A 94 -13.24 18.23 -6.82
CA LEU A 94 -12.32 17.94 -7.92
C LEU A 94 -13.08 17.68 -9.21
N LEU A 95 -14.09 16.79 -9.15
CA LEU A 95 -14.90 16.44 -10.32
C LEU A 95 -15.62 17.65 -10.87
N SER A 96 -16.30 18.44 -10.03
CA SER A 96 -16.99 19.66 -10.44
C SER A 96 -16.04 20.66 -11.11
N ARG A 97 -14.81 20.78 -10.61
CA ARG A 97 -13.78 21.65 -11.19
C ARG A 97 -13.31 21.15 -12.56
N LEU A 98 -13.03 19.86 -12.68
CA LEU A 98 -12.60 19.26 -13.94
C LEU A 98 -13.70 19.31 -15.00
N THR A 99 -14.95 19.02 -14.64
CA THR A 99 -16.06 18.99 -15.59
C THR A 99 -16.55 20.37 -15.99
N ALA A 100 -16.40 21.39 -15.12
CA ALA A 100 -16.69 22.78 -15.48
C ALA A 100 -15.85 23.28 -16.67
N GLU A 101 -14.64 22.75 -16.84
CA GLU A 101 -13.73 23.06 -17.95
C GLU A 101 -14.06 22.26 -19.23
N MET A 102 -14.86 21.20 -19.12
CA MET A 102 -15.20 20.27 -20.20
C MET A 102 -16.57 20.52 -20.83
N LYS A 103 -17.19 21.69 -20.59
CA LYS A 103 -18.55 22.00 -21.05
C LYS A 103 -18.67 21.99 -22.58
N ASP A 104 -19.01 20.83 -23.13
CA ASP A 104 -19.77 20.73 -24.37
C ASP A 104 -21.21 21.20 -24.07
N GLN A 105 -21.78 22.02 -24.96
CA GLN A 105 -23.04 22.75 -24.72
C GLN A 105 -24.29 21.87 -24.54
N GLN A 106 -24.19 20.54 -24.57
CA GLN A 106 -25.33 19.61 -24.56
C GLN A 106 -25.33 18.58 -23.43
N GLU A 107 -24.22 18.32 -22.73
CA GLU A 107 -24.19 17.29 -21.67
C GLU A 107 -24.45 17.92 -20.29
N LEU A 108 -25.31 17.29 -19.48
CA LEU A 108 -25.55 17.72 -18.10
C LEU A 108 -24.29 17.44 -17.26
N GLU A 109 -23.89 18.39 -16.41
CA GLU A 109 -22.68 18.30 -15.57
C GLU A 109 -22.59 16.96 -14.81
N GLU A 110 -23.71 16.49 -14.26
CA GLU A 110 -23.76 15.21 -13.53
C GLU A 110 -23.48 13.99 -14.42
N GLN A 111 -23.88 14.01 -15.69
CA GLN A 111 -23.56 12.94 -16.64
C GLN A 111 -22.06 12.95 -16.97
N THR A 112 -21.48 14.13 -17.18
CA THR A 112 -20.04 14.27 -17.41
C THR A 112 -19.25 13.78 -16.19
N LYS A 113 -19.65 14.14 -14.97
CA LYS A 113 -19.03 13.65 -13.72
C LYS A 113 -19.07 12.14 -13.64
N LEU A 114 -20.23 11.54 -13.90
CA LEU A 114 -20.40 10.08 -13.87
C LEU A 114 -19.49 9.40 -14.90
N ARG A 115 -19.37 9.94 -16.12
CA ARG A 115 -18.47 9.43 -17.15
C ARG A 115 -17.01 9.49 -16.74
N VAL A 116 -16.58 10.59 -16.11
CA VAL A 116 -15.22 10.73 -15.57
C VAL A 116 -14.98 9.70 -14.47
N LEU A 117 -15.91 9.56 -13.53
CA LEU A 117 -15.85 8.56 -12.47
C LEU A 117 -15.73 7.13 -13.01
N GLN A 118 -16.55 6.76 -14.00
CA GLN A 118 -16.50 5.45 -14.64
C GLN A 118 -15.12 5.15 -15.23
N LYS A 119 -14.51 6.12 -15.92
CA LYS A 119 -13.15 5.98 -16.45
C LYS A 119 -12.12 5.82 -15.34
N CYS A 120 -12.18 6.67 -14.31
CA CYS A 120 -11.27 6.56 -13.17
C CYS A 120 -11.40 5.21 -12.47
N LEU A 121 -12.62 4.72 -12.26
CA LEU A 121 -12.86 3.44 -11.58
C LEU A 121 -12.31 2.26 -12.40
N ALA A 122 -12.46 2.30 -13.73
CA ALA A 122 -11.87 1.30 -14.63
C ALA A 122 -10.33 1.28 -14.52
N GLU A 123 -9.68 2.45 -14.49
CA GLU A 123 -8.23 2.57 -14.32
C GLU A 123 -7.76 2.13 -12.91
N MET A 124 -8.55 2.40 -11.87
CA MET A 124 -8.22 1.92 -10.51
C MET A 124 -8.27 0.39 -10.44
N LYS A 125 -9.25 -0.22 -11.11
CA LYS A 125 -9.40 -1.68 -11.16
C LYS A 125 -8.20 -2.37 -11.82
N THR A 126 -7.70 -1.82 -12.93
CA THR A 126 -6.50 -2.37 -13.60
C THR A 126 -5.22 -2.13 -12.80
N SER A 127 -5.20 -1.10 -11.95
CA SER A 127 -4.06 -0.72 -11.13
C SER A 127 -3.98 -1.45 -9.78
N LEU A 128 -5.07 -2.11 -9.35
CA LEU A 128 -5.22 -2.64 -7.99
C LEU A 128 -4.07 -3.59 -7.59
N ASP A 129 -3.73 -4.56 -8.44
CA ASP A 129 -2.70 -5.55 -8.12
C ASP A 129 -1.30 -4.94 -8.08
N ASN A 130 -1.04 -3.92 -8.91
CA ASN A 130 0.22 -3.18 -8.85
C ASN A 130 0.27 -2.29 -7.60
N ALA A 131 -0.84 -1.68 -7.22
CA ALA A 131 -0.92 -0.88 -6.00
C ALA A 131 -0.73 -1.74 -4.74
N LYS A 132 -1.24 -2.98 -4.70
CA LYS A 132 -1.00 -3.92 -3.59
C LYS A 132 0.49 -4.23 -3.42
N LYS A 133 1.22 -4.44 -4.52
CA LYS A 133 2.67 -4.70 -4.51
C LYS A 133 3.49 -3.55 -3.92
N CYS A 134 2.97 -2.32 -3.94
CA CYS A 134 3.63 -1.18 -3.32
C CYS A 134 3.68 -1.29 -1.78
N TYR A 135 2.84 -2.12 -1.14
CA TYR A 135 2.85 -2.30 0.32
C TYR A 135 3.78 -3.46 0.71
N ALA A 136 4.65 -3.22 1.69
CA ALA A 136 5.48 -4.26 2.32
C ALA A 136 4.69 -5.14 3.31
N ALA A 137 3.37 -5.21 3.14
CA ALA A 137 2.46 -6.01 3.94
C ALA A 137 1.28 -6.42 3.05
N GLU A 138 0.65 -7.55 3.37
CA GLU A 138 -0.60 -7.94 2.72
C GLU A 138 -1.70 -6.96 3.11
N VAL A 139 -2.33 -6.36 2.10
CA VAL A 139 -3.37 -5.34 2.29
C VAL A 139 -4.58 -5.63 1.41
N THR A 140 -5.76 -5.35 1.95
CA THR A 140 -6.99 -5.30 1.18
C THR A 140 -7.20 -3.88 0.66
N LEU A 141 -7.07 -3.73 -0.66
CA LEU A 141 -7.40 -2.50 -1.39
C LEU A 141 -8.71 -2.72 -2.16
N ASP A 142 -9.49 -1.65 -2.29
CA ASP A 142 -10.58 -1.56 -3.26
C ASP A 142 -10.51 -0.25 -4.06
N GLU A 143 -11.21 -0.25 -5.19
CA GLU A 143 -11.19 0.82 -6.17
C GLU A 143 -11.82 2.11 -5.63
N GLU A 144 -12.83 2.01 -4.76
CA GLU A 144 -13.50 3.16 -4.15
C GLU A 144 -12.52 3.91 -3.25
N MET A 145 -11.80 3.20 -2.37
CA MET A 145 -10.79 3.77 -1.50
C MET A 145 -9.69 4.46 -2.33
N MET A 146 -9.13 3.77 -3.32
CA MET A 146 -8.07 4.34 -4.15
C MET A 146 -8.51 5.61 -4.87
N LEU A 147 -9.71 5.59 -5.44
CA LEU A 147 -10.28 6.75 -6.14
C LEU A 147 -10.50 7.91 -5.17
N VAL A 148 -11.23 7.66 -4.07
CA VAL A 148 -11.61 8.72 -3.12
C VAL A 148 -10.39 9.32 -2.43
N ASP A 149 -9.44 8.49 -2.01
CA ASP A 149 -8.21 8.95 -1.36
C ASP A 149 -7.31 9.71 -2.34
N GLY A 150 -7.17 9.20 -3.57
CA GLY A 150 -6.42 9.87 -4.63
C GLY A 150 -7.01 11.23 -4.98
N CYS A 151 -8.33 11.30 -5.19
CA CYS A 151 -9.04 12.55 -5.46
C CYS A 151 -8.94 13.54 -4.29
N PHE A 152 -9.05 13.05 -3.05
CA PHE A 152 -8.85 13.87 -1.85
C PHE A 152 -7.46 14.50 -1.83
N ILE A 153 -6.39 13.71 -2.03
CA ILE A 153 -5.01 14.19 -2.04
C ILE A 153 -4.82 15.24 -3.15
N LEU A 154 -5.29 14.97 -4.37
CA LEU A 154 -5.14 15.88 -5.51
C LEU A 154 -5.85 17.22 -5.27
N GLU A 155 -7.10 17.20 -4.82
CA GLU A 155 -7.85 18.42 -4.52
C GLU A 155 -7.27 19.17 -3.32
N PHE A 156 -6.83 18.45 -2.28
CA PHE A 156 -6.18 19.05 -1.12
C PHE A 156 -4.91 19.79 -1.51
N LEU A 157 -4.02 19.14 -2.28
CA LEU A 157 -2.79 19.77 -2.77
C LEU A 157 -3.08 20.97 -3.67
N TYR A 158 -4.09 20.88 -4.54
CA TYR A 158 -4.54 22.00 -5.37
C TYR A 158 -4.98 23.20 -4.52
N ARG A 159 -5.82 22.98 -3.50
CA ARG A 159 -6.28 24.02 -2.57
C ARG A 159 -5.15 24.62 -1.74
N CYS A 160 -4.21 23.79 -1.28
CA CYS A 160 -3.03 24.28 -0.56
C CYS A 160 -2.19 25.22 -1.43
N ARG A 161 -2.00 24.89 -2.71
CA ARG A 161 -1.25 25.74 -3.65
C ARG A 161 -1.98 27.04 -3.95
N THR A 162 -3.26 26.97 -4.32
CA THR A 162 -4.05 28.16 -4.67
C THR A 162 -4.26 29.11 -3.49
N SER A 163 -4.44 28.58 -2.28
CA SER A 163 -4.55 29.39 -1.06
C SER A 163 -3.27 30.16 -0.76
N LYS A 164 -2.10 29.55 -0.97
CA LYS A 164 -0.80 30.24 -0.84
C LYS A 164 -0.63 31.33 -1.90
N VAL A 165 -0.98 31.06 -3.15
CA VAL A 165 -0.94 32.06 -4.24
C VAL A 165 -1.85 33.24 -3.95
N ARG A 166 -3.07 33.01 -3.44
CA ARG A 166 -3.99 34.09 -3.02
C ARG A 166 -3.42 34.94 -1.90
N LYS A 167 -2.79 34.33 -0.89
CA LYS A 167 -2.12 35.05 0.20
C LYS A 167 -0.93 35.89 -0.29
N LEU A 168 -0.10 35.34 -1.20
CA LEU A 168 1.04 36.07 -1.79
C LEU A 168 0.61 37.25 -2.66
N LYS A 169 -0.48 37.09 -3.44
CA LYS A 169 -1.06 38.20 -4.23
C LYS A 169 -1.65 39.28 -3.33
N ALA A 170 -2.29 38.91 -2.22
CA ALA A 170 -2.83 39.87 -1.27
C ALA A 170 -1.72 40.67 -0.54
N SER A 171 -0.56 40.08 -0.26
CA SER A 171 0.56 40.78 0.37
C SER A 171 1.40 41.64 -0.58
N ALA A 172 1.29 41.44 -1.90
CA ALA A 172 2.00 42.23 -2.91
C ALA A 172 1.20 43.45 -3.42
N LEU A 173 -0.02 43.62 -2.92
CA LEU A 173 -0.92 44.77 -3.20
C LEU A 173 -0.98 45.75 -2.01
N LEU A 174 -0.10 45.58 -1.03
CA LEU A 174 0.18 46.51 0.08
C LEU A 174 1.62 47.00 -0.07
#